data_AF-A0A1Y4MLN9-F1
#
_entry.id   AF-A0A1Y4MLN9-F1
#
_cell.length_a   1.000
_cell.length_b   1.000
_cell.length_c   1.000
_cell.angle_alpha   90.00
_cell.angle_beta   90.00
_cell.angle_gamma   90.00
#
_symmetry.space_group_name_H-M   'P 1'
#
loop_
_entity.id
_entity.type
_entity.pdbx_description
1 polymer ?
#
loop_
_entity_poly.entity_id
_entity_poly.type
_entity_poly.pdbx_seq_one_letter_code
_entity_poly.pdbx_strand_id
1 'polypeptide(L)'
;METGLLEKSIADLAAGFENAFEAAWARYAILQGAEKKGTLNTIWISYLRTGVLMDTAWLQIDLLDEGGWGALEECCTDWDIRPAVASIYESAQRKYGQTEAEREKQLLEKAEQFIGMLKKHLPTIIQTVREEYPQVQFRFGEYMGTSQTI
;
A
#
# COMPACT_ATOMS: atom_id res chain seq x y z
N MET A 1 -17.92 13.38 -15.18
CA MET A 1 -18.25 13.10 -13.76
C MET A 1 -17.26 12.12 -13.11
N GLU A 2 -16.54 11.27 -13.85
CA GLU A 2 -15.60 10.28 -13.29
C GLU A 2 -14.24 10.84 -12.83
N THR A 3 -13.73 11.91 -13.44
CA THR A 3 -12.39 12.46 -13.14
C THR A 3 -12.27 13.00 -11.72
N GLY A 4 -13.28 13.72 -11.22
CA GLY A 4 -13.26 14.29 -9.87
C GLY A 4 -13.39 13.25 -8.76
N LEU A 5 -13.98 12.09 -9.04
CA LEU A 5 -14.04 10.97 -8.08
C LEU A 5 -12.65 10.34 -7.92
N LEU A 6 -11.93 10.15 -9.03
CA LEU A 6 -10.57 9.61 -9.04
C LEU A 6 -9.58 10.56 -8.36
N GLU A 7 -9.66 11.87 -8.63
CA GLU A 7 -8.81 12.88 -7.98
C GLU A 7 -8.99 12.89 -6.46
N LYS A 8 -10.25 12.86 -6.00
CA LYS A 8 -10.54 12.74 -4.57
C LYS A 8 -9.99 11.44 -3.99
N SER A 9 -10.19 10.30 -4.65
CA SER A 9 -9.64 9.02 -4.21
C SER A 9 -8.11 9.06 -4.11
N ILE A 10 -7.41 9.72 -5.04
CA ILE A 10 -5.95 9.88 -4.98
C ILE A 10 -5.53 10.75 -3.79
N ALA A 11 -6.23 11.84 -3.53
CA ALA A 11 -5.95 12.70 -2.37
C ALA A 11 -6.19 11.97 -1.04
N ASP A 12 -7.29 11.20 -0.94
CA ASP A 12 -7.59 10.38 0.22
C ASP A 12 -6.52 9.28 0.42
N LEU A 13 -6.04 8.68 -0.67
CA LEU A 13 -4.93 7.72 -0.65
C LEU A 13 -3.62 8.39 -0.18
N ALA A 14 -3.28 9.59 -0.69
CA ALA A 14 -2.09 10.33 -0.27
C ALA A 14 -2.12 10.65 1.23
N ALA A 15 -3.23 11.20 1.73
CA ALA A 15 -3.39 11.48 3.14
C ALA A 15 -3.31 10.21 4.00
N GLY A 16 -3.91 9.10 3.54
CA GLY A 16 -3.80 7.81 4.22
C GLY A 16 -2.36 7.27 4.26
N PHE A 17 -1.62 7.41 3.16
CA PHE A 17 -0.22 7.02 3.06
C PHE A 17 0.65 7.83 4.01
N GLU A 18 0.52 9.15 4.01
CA GLU A 18 1.28 10.05 4.90
C GLU A 18 1.05 9.70 6.38
N ASN A 19 -0.21 9.50 6.79
CA ASN A 19 -0.52 9.11 8.16
C ASN A 19 0.12 7.77 8.56
N ALA A 20 0.08 6.77 7.68
CA ALA A 20 0.66 5.46 7.95
C ALA A 20 2.21 5.50 7.96
N PHE A 21 2.82 6.31 7.08
CA PHE A 21 4.24 6.60 7.06
C PHE A 21 4.68 7.25 8.38
N GLU A 22 4.02 8.33 8.82
CA GLU A 22 4.37 9.03 10.06
C GLU A 22 4.29 8.12 11.29
N ALA A 23 3.29 7.24 11.34
CA ALA A 23 3.17 6.25 12.40
C ALA A 23 4.34 5.24 12.40
N ALA A 24 4.80 4.82 11.21
CA ALA A 24 5.97 3.96 11.09
C ALA A 24 7.27 4.72 11.43
N TRP A 25 7.38 5.96 10.97
CA TRP A 25 8.54 6.82 11.16
C TRP A 25 8.76 7.17 12.62
N ALA A 26 7.70 7.46 13.38
CA ALA A 26 7.80 7.74 14.81
C ALA A 26 8.52 6.60 15.58
N ARG A 27 8.25 5.35 15.22
CA ARG A 27 8.95 4.19 15.79
C ARG A 27 10.38 4.07 15.24
N TYR A 28 10.55 4.22 13.93
CA TYR A 28 11.84 4.13 13.27
C TYR A 28 12.85 5.15 13.82
N ALA A 29 12.44 6.41 13.97
CA ALA A 29 13.27 7.49 14.48
C ALA A 29 13.73 7.26 15.92
N ILE A 30 12.88 6.67 16.77
CA ILE A 30 13.26 6.29 18.14
C ILE A 30 14.37 5.22 18.10
N LEU A 31 14.22 4.21 17.26
CA LEU A 31 15.21 3.13 17.13
C LEU A 31 16.50 3.60 16.49
N GLN A 32 16.42 4.52 15.54
CA GLN A 32 17.58 5.16 14.95
C GLN A 32 18.35 5.99 15.99
N GLY A 33 17.65 6.79 16.80
CA GLY A 33 18.26 7.56 17.89
C GLY A 33 18.85 6.68 19.01
N ALA A 34 18.38 5.44 19.14
CA ALA A 34 18.93 4.44 20.06
C ALA A 34 19.99 3.53 19.41
N GLU A 35 20.45 3.85 18.19
CA GLU A 35 21.45 3.08 17.42
C GLU A 35 21.03 1.62 17.14
N LYS A 36 19.73 1.32 17.17
CA LYS A 36 19.14 0.00 16.85
C LYS A 36 18.75 -0.14 15.38
N LYS A 37 18.66 0.98 14.65
CA LYS A 37 18.34 1.06 13.22
C LYS A 37 19.31 2.04 12.54
N GLY A 38 19.69 1.74 11.30
CA GLY A 38 20.52 2.61 10.48
C GLY A 38 19.74 3.79 9.89
N THR A 39 20.33 4.44 8.90
CA THR A 39 19.64 5.45 8.09
C THR A 39 18.55 4.81 7.24
N LEU A 40 17.36 5.44 7.21
CA LEU A 40 16.28 5.01 6.33
C LEU A 40 16.77 4.96 4.88
N ASN A 41 16.64 3.79 4.27
CA ASN A 41 17.12 3.51 2.94
C ASN A 41 15.98 3.10 2.00
N THR A 42 15.01 2.33 2.49
CA THR A 42 13.91 1.81 1.68
C THR A 42 12.57 1.96 2.41
N ILE A 43 11.56 2.45 1.69
CA ILE A 43 10.15 2.34 2.05
C ILE A 43 9.53 1.27 1.15
N TRP A 44 9.03 0.20 1.76
CA TRP A 44 8.35 -0.86 1.03
C TRP A 44 6.85 -0.78 1.26
N ILE A 45 6.09 -0.71 0.18
CA ILE A 45 4.63 -0.71 0.18
C ILE A 45 4.20 -2.08 -0.33
N SER A 46 3.69 -2.91 0.57
CA SER A 46 3.26 -4.26 0.24
C SER A 46 1.75 -4.42 0.25
N TYR A 47 1.24 -5.34 -0.58
CA TYR A 47 -0.17 -5.73 -0.60
C TYR A 47 -0.32 -7.23 -0.43
N LEU A 48 -1.44 -7.65 0.18
CA LEU A 48 -1.90 -9.04 0.14
C LEU A 48 -2.98 -9.19 -0.92
N ARG A 49 -2.71 -9.98 -1.95
CA ARG A 49 -3.70 -10.25 -3.01
C ARG A 49 -4.97 -10.86 -2.45
N THR A 50 -4.87 -11.75 -1.47
CA THR A 50 -6.02 -12.31 -0.76
C THR A 50 -6.82 -11.26 -0.01
N GLY A 51 -6.17 -10.25 0.59
CA GLY A 51 -6.85 -9.14 1.25
C GLY A 51 -7.63 -8.26 0.27
N VAL A 52 -7.07 -8.03 -0.91
CA VAL A 52 -7.76 -7.39 -2.04
C VAL A 52 -8.99 -8.21 -2.47
N LEU A 53 -8.88 -9.55 -2.54
CA LEU A 53 -10.01 -10.42 -2.90
C LEU A 53 -11.12 -10.50 -1.83
N MET A 54 -10.77 -10.30 -0.56
CA MET A 54 -11.66 -10.44 0.59
C MET A 54 -12.23 -9.12 1.13
N ASP A 55 -12.03 -8.01 0.41
CA ASP A 55 -12.48 -6.68 0.83
C ASP A 55 -11.87 -6.23 2.18
N THR A 56 -10.67 -6.75 2.47
CA THR A 56 -9.83 -6.33 3.60
C THR A 56 -8.59 -5.64 3.06
N ALA A 57 -8.75 -4.86 1.98
CA ALA A 57 -7.65 -4.26 1.24
C ALA A 57 -6.87 -3.32 2.16
N TRP A 58 -5.78 -3.84 2.72
CA TRP A 58 -4.80 -3.10 3.48
C TRP A 58 -3.47 -3.23 2.74
N LEU A 59 -2.77 -2.11 2.68
CA LEU A 59 -1.37 -2.09 2.30
C LEU A 59 -0.54 -2.03 3.57
N GLN A 60 0.65 -2.60 3.57
CA GLN A 60 1.59 -2.41 4.67
C GLN A 60 2.73 -1.51 4.18
N ILE A 61 3.10 -0.53 5.00
CA ILE A 61 4.25 0.33 4.78
C ILE A 61 5.35 -0.11 5.73
N ASP A 62 6.50 -0.50 5.20
CA ASP A 62 7.67 -0.93 5.95
C ASP A 62 8.83 0.05 5.76
N LEU A 63 9.49 0.40 6.87
CA LEU A 63 10.67 1.27 6.88
C LEU A 63 11.93 0.44 7.15
N LEU A 64 12.88 0.48 6.22
CA LEU A 64 14.06 -0.38 6.19
C LEU A 64 15.34 0.46 6.07
N ASP A 65 16.37 0.13 6.85
CA ASP A 65 17.75 0.55 6.59
C ASP A 65 18.42 -0.39 5.56
N GLU A 66 19.71 -0.19 5.29
CA GLU A 66 20.49 -1.06 4.41
C GLU A 66 20.58 -2.53 4.90
N GLY A 67 20.35 -2.77 6.19
CA GLY A 67 20.28 -4.12 6.77
C GLY A 67 19.01 -4.87 6.38
N GLY A 68 17.99 -4.17 5.88
CA GLY A 68 16.75 -4.75 5.37
C GLY A 68 15.92 -5.46 6.43
N TRP A 69 15.33 -6.59 6.03
CA TRP A 69 14.51 -7.46 6.88
C TRP A 69 15.41 -8.32 7.76
N GLY A 70 15.46 -8.05 9.06
CA GLY A 70 16.35 -8.77 9.98
C GLY A 70 16.58 -8.09 11.33
N ALA A 71 16.16 -6.84 11.50
CA ALA A 71 16.16 -6.21 12.82
C ALA A 71 14.99 -6.76 13.67
N LEU A 72 15.25 -6.98 14.96
CA LEU A 72 14.27 -7.51 15.94
C LEU A 72 12.99 -6.65 16.09
N GLU A 73 13.02 -5.41 15.62
CA GLU A 73 11.93 -4.45 15.76
C GLU A 73 11.52 -3.93 14.36
N GLU A 74 10.44 -4.51 13.83
CA GLU A 74 9.84 -4.12 12.55
C GLU A 74 9.17 -2.75 12.67
N CYS A 75 9.50 -1.84 11.75
CA CYS A 75 8.88 -0.52 11.68
C CYS A 75 7.87 -0.51 10.54
N CYS A 76 6.70 -1.09 10.80
CA CYS A 76 5.65 -1.24 9.81
C CYS A 76 4.29 -0.72 10.29
N THR A 77 3.47 -0.23 9.37
CA THR A 77 2.09 0.22 9.64
C THR A 77 1.16 -0.22 8.53
N ASP A 78 -0.06 -0.62 8.90
CA ASP A 78 -1.15 -0.81 7.95
C ASP A 78 -1.67 0.53 7.43
N TRP A 79 -1.70 0.67 6.12
CA TRP A 79 -2.37 1.72 5.40
C TRP A 79 -3.73 1.22 4.92
N ASP A 80 -4.78 1.67 5.61
CA ASP A 80 -6.16 1.36 5.27
C ASP A 80 -6.63 2.16 4.06
N ILE A 81 -6.75 1.46 2.93
CA ILE A 81 -7.18 2.05 1.66
C ILE A 81 -8.67 1.86 1.39
N ARG A 82 -9.40 1.12 2.25
CA ARG A 82 -10.84 0.80 2.07
C ARG A 82 -11.70 2.02 1.70
N PRO A 83 -11.53 3.21 2.34
CA PRO A 83 -12.35 4.38 2.00
C PRO A 83 -12.22 4.81 0.53
N ALA A 84 -11.05 4.69 -0.07
CA ALA A 84 -10.78 5.11 -1.45
C ALA A 84 -11.27 4.09 -2.50
N VAL A 85 -11.48 2.84 -2.07
CA VAL A 85 -11.69 1.69 -2.96
C VAL A 85 -13.04 1.00 -2.76
N ALA A 86 -13.81 1.41 -1.75
CA ALA A 86 -15.12 0.86 -1.42
C ALA A 86 -16.05 0.78 -2.66
N SER A 87 -16.04 1.80 -3.51
CA SER A 87 -16.84 1.85 -4.75
C SER A 87 -16.43 0.79 -5.79
N ILE A 88 -15.16 0.38 -5.81
CA ILE A 88 -14.63 -0.70 -6.66
C ILE A 88 -15.13 -2.07 -6.13
N TYR A 89 -15.23 -2.20 -4.81
CA TYR A 89 -15.63 -3.45 -4.13
C TYR A 89 -17.16 -3.64 -4.02
N GLU A 90 -17.95 -2.58 -3.88
CA GLU A 90 -19.43 -2.66 -3.82
C GLU A 90 -20.04 -3.39 -5.02
N SER A 91 -19.38 -3.37 -6.18
CA SER A 91 -19.83 -4.08 -7.38
C SER A 91 -19.46 -5.58 -7.43
N ALA A 92 -18.82 -6.12 -6.38
CA ALA A 92 -18.45 -7.55 -6.25
C ALA A 92 -19.47 -8.40 -5.48
N GLN A 93 -20.65 -7.86 -5.17
CA GLN A 93 -21.72 -8.63 -4.54
C GLN A 93 -22.13 -9.83 -5.40
N ARG A 94 -22.38 -10.98 -4.75
CA ARG A 94 -22.76 -12.23 -5.40
C ARG A 94 -24.00 -12.01 -6.26
N LYS A 95 -23.86 -12.16 -7.58
CA LYS A 95 -25.01 -12.10 -8.49
C LYS A 95 -25.81 -13.40 -8.36
N TYR A 96 -27.14 -13.29 -8.42
CA TYR A 96 -28.01 -14.46 -8.40
C TYR A 96 -27.66 -15.38 -9.58
N GLY A 97 -27.42 -16.67 -9.30
CA GLY A 97 -27.05 -17.67 -10.31
C GLY A 97 -25.56 -17.78 -10.65
N GLN A 98 -24.67 -16.99 -10.03
CA GLN A 98 -23.22 -17.07 -10.26
C GLN A 98 -22.59 -18.30 -9.57
N THR A 99 -21.76 -19.03 -10.30
CA THR A 99 -20.93 -20.13 -9.78
C THR A 99 -19.72 -19.61 -8.99
N GLU A 100 -19.08 -20.49 -8.22
CA GLU A 100 -17.88 -20.12 -7.44
C GLU A 100 -16.69 -19.73 -8.33
N ALA A 101 -16.45 -20.47 -9.42
CA ALA A 101 -15.38 -20.17 -10.37
C ALA A 101 -15.56 -18.83 -11.09
N GLU A 102 -16.80 -18.48 -11.46
CA GLU A 102 -17.10 -17.18 -12.08
C GLU A 102 -16.90 -16.03 -11.09
N ARG A 103 -17.20 -16.26 -9.80
CA ARG A 103 -16.95 -15.29 -8.74
C ARG A 103 -15.45 -15.09 -8.52
N GLU A 104 -14.69 -16.18 -8.42
CA GLU A 104 -13.24 -16.14 -8.24
C GLU A 104 -12.56 -15.37 -9.37
N LYS A 105 -12.92 -15.67 -10.63
CA LYS A 105 -12.41 -14.95 -11.80
C LYS A 105 -12.70 -13.45 -11.72
N GLN A 106 -13.93 -13.06 -11.38
CA GLN A 106 -14.32 -11.66 -11.26
C GLN A 106 -13.53 -10.93 -10.15
N LEU A 107 -13.29 -11.59 -9.02
CA LEU A 107 -12.50 -11.02 -7.93
C LEU A 107 -11.03 -10.84 -8.34
N LEU A 108 -10.45 -11.82 -9.05
CA LEU A 108 -9.08 -11.72 -9.57
C LEU A 108 -8.91 -10.58 -10.56
N GLU A 109 -9.84 -10.43 -11.51
CA GLU A 109 -9.82 -9.33 -12.48
C GLU A 109 -9.90 -7.97 -11.79
N LYS A 110 -10.73 -7.84 -10.76
CA LYS A 110 -10.83 -6.62 -9.96
C LYS A 110 -9.56 -6.35 -9.15
N ALA A 111 -8.98 -7.38 -8.56
CA ALA A 111 -7.73 -7.26 -7.83
C ALA A 111 -6.60 -6.74 -8.73
N GLU A 112 -6.49 -7.27 -9.95
CA GLU A 112 -5.52 -6.80 -10.95
C GLU A 112 -5.78 -5.35 -11.39
N GLN A 113 -7.04 -4.98 -11.65
CA GLN A 113 -7.40 -3.59 -11.97
C GLN A 113 -7.03 -2.64 -10.83
N PHE A 114 -7.31 -3.04 -9.61
CA PHE A 114 -6.99 -2.27 -8.41
C PHE A 114 -5.47 -2.09 -8.25
N ILE A 115 -4.70 -3.18 -8.30
CA ILE A 115 -3.24 -3.16 -8.23
C ILE A 115 -2.65 -2.30 -9.37
N GLY A 116 -3.20 -2.41 -10.58
CA GLY A 116 -2.80 -1.60 -11.72
C GLY A 116 -3.04 -0.10 -11.52
N MET A 117 -4.20 0.27 -10.96
CA MET A 117 -4.53 1.65 -10.61
C MET A 117 -3.56 2.19 -9.55
N LEU A 118 -3.33 1.45 -8.47
CA LEU A 118 -2.35 1.83 -7.45
C LEU A 118 -0.97 2.03 -8.05
N LYS A 119 -0.45 1.06 -8.82
CA LYS A 119 0.87 1.17 -9.48
C LYS A 119 0.99 2.44 -10.31
N LYS A 120 -0.05 2.79 -11.06
CA LYS A 120 -0.07 3.98 -11.91
C LYS A 120 -0.02 5.28 -11.10
N HIS A 121 -0.70 5.33 -9.96
CA HIS A 121 -0.89 6.56 -9.18
C HIS A 121 0.02 6.67 -7.95
N LEU A 122 0.70 5.60 -7.57
CA LEU A 122 1.62 5.55 -6.44
C LEU A 122 2.67 6.67 -6.45
N PRO A 123 3.34 7.00 -7.58
CA PRO A 123 4.28 8.11 -7.62
C PRO A 123 3.68 9.46 -7.20
N THR A 124 2.40 9.70 -7.52
CA THR A 124 1.67 10.90 -7.09
C THR A 124 1.27 10.80 -5.61
N ILE A 125 0.82 9.63 -5.17
CA ILE A 125 0.37 9.38 -3.79
C ILE A 125 1.51 9.59 -2.77
N ILE A 126 2.72 9.17 -3.12
CA ILE A 126 3.89 9.21 -2.22
C ILE A 126 4.74 10.47 -2.37
N GLN A 127 4.30 11.42 -3.21
CA GLN A 127 5.15 12.53 -3.66
C GLN A 127 5.70 13.37 -2.51
N THR A 128 4.87 13.70 -1.51
CA THR A 128 5.28 14.47 -0.33
C THR A 128 6.46 13.83 0.39
N VAL A 129 6.34 12.54 0.75
CA VAL A 129 7.39 11.80 1.45
C VAL A 129 8.62 11.62 0.56
N ARG A 130 8.42 11.42 -0.75
CA ARG A 130 9.54 11.31 -1.70
C ARG A 130 10.37 12.59 -1.80
N GLU A 131 9.73 13.76 -1.74
CA GLU A 131 10.41 15.05 -1.74
C GLU A 131 11.18 15.30 -0.45
N GLU A 132 10.64 14.87 0.70
CA GLU A 132 11.29 14.98 2.00
C GLU A 132 12.45 13.99 2.17
N TYR A 133 12.34 12.80 1.56
CA TYR A 133 13.33 11.72 1.64
C TYR A 133 13.85 11.30 0.26
N PRO A 134 14.55 12.18 -0.47
CA PRO A 134 14.95 11.94 -1.87
C PRO A 134 15.96 10.80 -2.05
N GLN A 135 16.69 10.43 -0.99
CA GLN A 135 17.63 9.32 -0.99
C GLN A 135 16.96 7.94 -0.83
N VAL A 136 15.70 7.89 -0.42
CA VAL A 136 15.00 6.66 -0.04
C VAL A 136 14.42 5.97 -1.28
N GLN A 137 14.66 4.66 -1.39
CA GLN A 137 14.06 3.84 -2.44
C GLN A 137 12.62 3.49 -2.07
N PHE A 138 11.69 3.72 -2.99
CA PHE A 138 10.32 3.24 -2.83
C PHE A 138 10.14 1.94 -3.60
N ARG A 139 9.59 0.93 -2.94
CA ARG A 139 9.30 -0.38 -3.53
C ARG A 139 7.83 -0.70 -3.39
N PHE A 140 7.26 -1.30 -4.42
CA PHE A 140 5.88 -1.80 -4.39
C PHE A 140 5.81 -3.24 -4.87
N GLY A 141 5.14 -4.10 -4.11
CA GLY A 141 5.05 -5.52 -4.44
C GLY A 141 4.10 -6.30 -3.54
N GLU A 142 3.93 -7.57 -3.86
CA GLU A 142 3.16 -8.48 -3.01
C GLU A 142 3.95 -8.77 -1.72
N TYR A 143 3.25 -8.85 -0.59
CA TYR A 143 3.84 -9.21 0.69
C TYR A 143 4.54 -10.58 0.59
N MET A 144 5.81 -10.65 1.04
CA MET A 144 6.67 -11.84 0.88
C MET A 144 6.92 -12.27 -0.58
N GLY A 145 6.56 -11.43 -1.55
CA GLY A 145 6.75 -11.64 -2.98
C GLY A 145 7.86 -10.77 -3.57
N THR A 146 7.94 -10.75 -4.90
CA THR A 146 8.82 -9.83 -5.62
C THR A 146 8.23 -8.42 -5.65
N SER A 147 9.09 -7.41 -5.60
CA SER A 147 8.71 -6.00 -5.74
C SER A 147 9.47 -5.33 -6.87
N GLN A 148 8.96 -4.16 -7.25
CA GLN A 148 9.60 -3.27 -8.22
C GLN A 148 9.86 -1.92 -7.57
N THR A 149 10.95 -1.26 -7.96
CA THR A 149 11.17 0.14 -7.62
C THR A 149 10.15 1.01 -8.35
N ILE A 150 9.56 1.95 -7.63
CA ILE A 150 8.54 2.89 -8.12
C ILE A 150 8.97 4.33 -7.89
#